data_AF-A0A929GHG0-F1
#
_entry.id   AF-A0A929GHG0-F1
#
_cell.length_a   1.000
_cell.length_b   1.000
_cell.length_c   1.000
_cell.angle_alpha   90.00
_cell.angle_beta   90.00
_cell.angle_gamma   90.00
#
_symmetry.space_group_name_H-M   'P 1'
#
loop_
_entity.id
_entity.type
_entity.pdbx_description
1 polymer ?
#
loop_
_entity_poly.entity_id
_entity_poly.type
_entity_poly.pdbx_seq_one_letter_code
_entity_poly.pdbx_strand_id
1 'polypeptide(L)'
;MHILKTIVNWGWCPILITALAIVGYIYEWPTEAMAPVLTIILGIGLVMAVIGAKEKELERLSLRLRQLAGYFNRRFTGNSSLSIFTIIDSLFNIDDPQLWDWARACDMSQRIFNTWCDSFMQRVESDIRTRRFDVYLRTYLNELWLANNHYYEFVEQFYEIAEKIEIPQETIDQYNKFVMEYNAFAQNFRDSISELRKVTKTEIEPPSVNFAKELWVENSLKADHKG
;
A
#
# COMPACT_ATOMS: atom_id res chain seq x y z
N MET A 1 -29.47 0.01 -7.35
CA MET A 1 -29.90 0.25 -5.96
C MET A 1 -28.85 0.95 -5.06
N HIS A 2 -27.76 1.52 -5.62
CA HIS A 2 -26.78 2.34 -4.87
C HIS A 2 -26.92 3.85 -5.13
N ILE A 3 -27.22 4.24 -6.36
CA ILE A 3 -27.37 5.66 -6.76
C ILE A 3 -28.54 6.33 -6.02
N LEU A 4 -29.65 5.61 -5.80
CA LEU A 4 -30.79 6.11 -5.03
C LEU A 4 -30.41 6.36 -3.57
N LYS A 5 -29.59 5.49 -2.95
CA LYS A 5 -29.06 5.67 -1.59
C LYS A 5 -28.09 6.84 -1.51
N THR A 6 -27.30 7.08 -2.56
CA THR A 6 -26.35 8.21 -2.62
C THR A 6 -27.08 9.54 -2.81
N ILE A 7 -28.10 9.60 -3.67
CA ILE A 7 -28.98 10.78 -3.83
C ILE A 7 -29.78 11.00 -2.55
N VAL A 8 -30.19 9.92 -1.87
CA VAL A 8 -30.91 9.98 -0.60
C VAL A 8 -30.00 10.41 0.58
N ASN A 9 -28.72 10.06 0.59
CA ASN A 9 -27.84 10.55 1.65
C ASN A 9 -27.27 11.96 1.37
N TRP A 10 -27.28 12.42 0.12
CA TRP A 10 -26.62 13.68 -0.27
C TRP A 10 -27.58 14.85 -0.53
N GLY A 11 -28.83 14.56 -0.94
CA GLY A 11 -29.81 15.59 -1.34
C GLY A 11 -30.88 15.94 -0.31
N TRP A 12 -30.96 15.24 0.83
CA TRP A 12 -32.12 15.39 1.74
C TRP A 12 -32.14 16.71 2.47
N CYS A 13 -31.00 17.26 2.87
CA CYS A 13 -30.98 18.57 3.54
C CYS A 13 -31.45 19.70 2.62
N PRO A 14 -30.94 19.87 1.39
CA PRO A 14 -31.45 20.89 0.47
C PRO A 14 -32.96 20.70 0.15
N ILE A 15 -33.41 19.46 -0.04
CA ILE A 15 -34.81 19.14 -0.32
C ILE A 15 -35.70 19.43 0.89
N LEU A 16 -35.28 19.05 2.10
CA LEU A 16 -35.98 19.34 3.36
C LEU A 16 -36.02 20.84 3.64
N ILE A 17 -34.91 21.55 3.46
CA ILE A 17 -34.83 23.01 3.62
C ILE A 17 -35.81 23.68 2.66
N THR A 18 -35.82 23.27 1.39
CA THR A 18 -36.72 23.82 0.37
C THR A 18 -38.18 23.52 0.70
N ALA A 19 -38.49 22.28 1.09
CA ALA A 19 -39.84 21.87 1.46
C ALA A 19 -40.35 22.60 2.72
N LEU A 20 -39.52 22.71 3.77
CA LEU A 20 -39.84 23.45 4.99
C LEU A 20 -40.00 24.95 4.72
N ALA A 21 -39.17 25.53 3.84
CA ALA A 21 -39.31 26.92 3.46
C ALA A 21 -40.63 27.19 2.72
N ILE A 22 -41.03 26.30 1.81
CA ILE A 22 -42.32 26.41 1.08
C ILE A 22 -43.50 26.25 2.04
N VAL A 23 -43.47 25.26 2.93
CA VAL A 23 -44.54 25.03 3.92
C VAL A 23 -44.61 26.19 4.92
N GLY A 24 -43.48 26.63 5.46
CA GLY A 24 -43.41 27.77 6.38
C GLY A 24 -43.93 29.06 5.76
N TYR A 25 -43.71 29.26 4.46
CA TYR A 25 -44.27 30.40 3.71
C TYR A 25 -45.80 30.29 3.55
N ILE A 26 -46.33 29.11 3.20
CA ILE A 26 -47.78 28.88 3.03
C ILE A 26 -48.54 29.06 4.35
N TYR A 27 -47.96 28.62 5.47
CA TYR A 27 -48.59 28.66 6.79
C TYR A 27 -48.17 29.87 7.64
N GLU A 28 -47.47 30.85 7.04
CA GLU A 28 -47.01 32.09 7.69
C GLU A 28 -46.30 31.87 9.03
N TRP A 29 -45.41 30.87 9.09
CA TRP A 29 -44.65 30.60 10.31
C TRP A 29 -43.72 31.78 10.66
N PRO A 30 -43.56 32.11 11.97
CA PRO A 30 -42.66 33.17 12.39
C PRO A 30 -41.24 32.91 11.88
N THR A 31 -40.66 33.91 11.21
CA THR A 31 -39.29 33.83 10.66
C THR A 31 -38.25 33.59 11.76
N GLU A 32 -38.51 34.12 12.97
CA GLU A 32 -37.71 33.91 14.17
C GLU A 32 -37.64 32.43 14.61
N ALA A 33 -38.68 31.64 14.36
CA ALA A 33 -38.71 30.21 14.65
C ALA A 33 -38.17 29.35 13.49
N MET A 34 -38.39 29.78 12.25
CA MET A 34 -37.94 29.11 11.04
C MET A 34 -36.42 29.17 10.82
N ALA A 35 -35.82 30.35 11.02
CA ALA A 35 -34.39 30.58 10.83
C ALA A 35 -33.48 29.64 11.65
N PRO A 36 -33.69 29.42 12.97
CA PRO A 36 -32.85 28.50 13.73
C PRO A 36 -33.04 27.04 13.31
N VAL A 37 -34.27 26.62 12.99
CA VAL A 37 -34.56 25.25 12.53
C VAL A 37 -33.84 24.95 11.22
N LEU A 38 -33.91 25.85 10.24
CA LEU A 38 -33.21 25.68 8.97
C LEU A 38 -31.68 25.67 9.14
N THR A 39 -31.17 26.49 10.05
CA THR A 39 -29.73 26.54 10.36
C THR A 39 -29.23 25.24 10.98
N ILE A 40 -30.00 24.64 11.90
CA ILE A 40 -29.69 23.33 12.49
C ILE A 40 -29.69 22.23 11.43
N ILE A 41 -30.71 22.20 10.56
CA ILE A 41 -30.81 21.21 9.47
C ILE A 41 -29.62 21.36 8.52
N LEU A 42 -29.26 22.58 8.13
CA LEU A 42 -28.09 22.84 7.30
C LEU A 42 -26.80 22.37 7.97
N GLY A 43 -26.64 22.64 9.28
CA GLY A 43 -25.49 22.18 10.07
C GLY A 43 -25.35 20.65 10.06
N ILE A 44 -26.44 19.92 10.32
CA ILE A 44 -26.47 18.45 10.26
C ILE A 44 -26.13 17.96 8.84
N GLY A 45 -26.70 18.58 7.81
CA GLY A 45 -26.44 18.24 6.41
C GLY A 45 -24.98 18.42 6.02
N LEU A 46 -24.35 19.52 6.45
CA LEU A 46 -22.93 19.77 6.23
C LEU A 46 -22.05 18.73 6.94
N VAL A 47 -22.36 18.40 8.19
CA VAL A 47 -21.62 17.36 8.94
C VAL A 47 -21.72 16.01 8.23
N MET A 48 -22.92 15.60 7.81
CA MET A 48 -23.13 14.36 7.07
C MET A 48 -22.40 14.36 5.72
N ALA A 49 -22.35 15.49 5.01
CA ALA A 49 -21.61 15.63 3.76
C ALA A 49 -20.10 15.47 3.97
N VAL A 50 -19.56 16.08 5.04
CA VAL A 50 -18.13 15.92 5.41
C VAL A 50 -17.82 14.48 5.77
N ILE A 51 -18.66 13.81 6.55
CA ILE A 51 -18.49 12.39 6.91
C ILE A 51 -18.53 11.51 5.64
N GLY A 52 -19.52 11.70 4.77
CA GLY A 52 -19.66 10.92 3.54
C GLY A 52 -18.51 11.15 2.54
N ALA A 53 -17.98 12.37 2.47
CA ALA A 53 -16.79 12.66 1.66
C ALA A 53 -15.56 11.89 2.17
N LYS A 54 -15.35 11.88 3.50
CA LYS A 54 -14.27 11.10 4.13
C LYS A 54 -14.43 9.59 3.90
N GLU A 55 -15.64 9.06 4.02
CA GLU A 55 -15.91 7.63 3.80
C GLU A 55 -15.53 7.20 2.37
N LYS A 56 -15.91 7.99 1.35
CA LYS A 56 -15.52 7.72 -0.05
C LYS A 56 -14.02 7.80 -0.27
N GLU A 57 -13.34 8.72 0.40
CA GLU A 57 -11.89 8.85 0.33
C GLU A 57 -11.18 7.64 0.96
N LEU A 58 -11.69 7.16 2.10
CA LEU A 58 -11.22 5.93 2.75
C LEU A 58 -11.47 4.68 1.88
N GLU A 59 -12.63 4.57 1.23
CA GLU A 59 -12.90 3.49 0.28
C GLU A 59 -11.88 3.49 -0.87
N ARG A 60 -11.58 4.66 -1.46
CA ARG A 60 -10.56 4.78 -2.51
C ARG A 60 -9.19 4.34 -2.02
N LEU A 61 -8.79 4.76 -0.82
CA LEU A 61 -7.51 4.38 -0.23
C LEU A 61 -7.43 2.88 0.09
N SER A 62 -8.54 2.28 0.52
CA SER A 62 -8.63 0.82 0.74
C SER A 62 -8.34 0.02 -0.53
N LEU A 63 -8.91 0.46 -1.65
CA LEU A 63 -8.68 -0.15 -2.96
C LEU A 63 -7.22 -0.02 -3.38
N ARG A 64 -6.61 1.14 -3.17
CA ARG A 64 -5.19 1.38 -3.49
C ARG A 64 -4.28 0.49 -2.65
N LEU A 65 -4.54 0.34 -1.35
CA LEU A 65 -3.77 -0.55 -0.48
C LEU A 65 -3.91 -2.02 -0.89
N ARG A 66 -5.12 -2.46 -1.21
CA ARG A 66 -5.38 -3.81 -1.76
C ARG A 66 -4.61 -4.03 -3.06
N GLN A 67 -4.59 -3.04 -3.96
CA GLN A 67 -3.85 -3.11 -5.22
C GLN A 67 -2.34 -3.22 -4.98
N LEU A 68 -1.79 -2.43 -4.06
CA LEU A 68 -0.37 -2.49 -3.69
C LEU A 68 0.00 -3.85 -3.11
N ALA A 69 -0.75 -4.34 -2.13
CA ALA A 69 -0.49 -5.63 -1.51
C ALA A 69 -0.63 -6.79 -2.51
N GLY A 70 -1.65 -6.73 -3.37
CA GLY A 70 -1.84 -7.72 -4.44
C GLY A 70 -0.75 -7.68 -5.51
N TYR A 71 -0.30 -6.48 -5.89
CA TYR A 71 0.83 -6.31 -6.82
C TYR A 71 2.10 -6.88 -6.20
N PHE A 72 2.38 -6.56 -4.94
CA PHE A 72 3.54 -7.07 -4.21
C PHE A 72 3.53 -8.59 -4.14
N ASN A 73 2.42 -9.19 -3.70
CA ASN A 73 2.27 -10.65 -3.64
C ASN A 73 2.53 -11.29 -5.01
N ARG A 74 1.89 -10.78 -6.06
CA ARG A 74 2.07 -11.36 -7.41
C ARG A 74 3.51 -11.23 -7.94
N ARG A 75 4.23 -10.14 -7.61
CA ARG A 75 5.50 -9.80 -8.25
C ARG A 75 6.72 -10.25 -7.46
N PHE A 76 6.64 -10.28 -6.14
CA PHE A 76 7.81 -10.46 -5.26
C PHE A 76 7.71 -11.69 -4.35
N THR A 77 6.62 -12.46 -4.40
CA THR A 77 6.45 -13.67 -3.59
C THR A 77 6.30 -14.92 -4.46
N GLY A 78 6.21 -16.08 -3.82
CA GLY A 78 6.09 -17.37 -4.49
C GLY A 78 7.27 -17.66 -5.40
N ASN A 79 6.98 -18.18 -6.60
CA ASN A 79 7.97 -18.57 -7.61
C ASN A 79 8.18 -17.46 -8.67
N SER A 80 7.91 -16.20 -8.33
CA SER A 80 8.15 -15.10 -9.25
C SER A 80 9.64 -14.96 -9.56
N SER A 81 9.98 -14.75 -10.83
CA SER A 81 11.37 -14.47 -11.23
C SER A 81 11.93 -13.17 -10.63
N LEU A 82 11.07 -12.30 -10.11
CA LEU A 82 11.48 -11.09 -9.37
C LEU A 82 11.32 -11.25 -7.85
N SER A 83 11.11 -12.46 -7.34
CA SER A 83 11.25 -12.72 -5.91
C SER A 83 12.73 -12.66 -5.54
N ILE A 84 13.06 -11.98 -4.44
CA ILE A 84 14.43 -11.97 -3.91
C ILE A 84 14.87 -13.39 -3.55
N PHE A 85 13.93 -14.22 -3.07
CA PHE A 85 14.20 -15.62 -2.74
C PHE A 85 14.58 -16.44 -3.99
N THR A 86 13.92 -16.21 -5.13
CA THR A 86 14.28 -16.87 -6.39
C THR A 86 15.64 -16.40 -6.92
N ILE A 87 16.01 -15.14 -6.67
CA ILE A 87 17.34 -14.64 -7.00
C ILE A 87 18.40 -15.26 -6.07
N ILE A 88 18.09 -15.38 -4.77
CA ILE A 88 18.94 -16.09 -3.79
C ILE A 88 19.15 -17.54 -4.20
N ASP A 89 18.11 -18.24 -4.68
CA ASP A 89 18.23 -19.63 -5.14
C ASP A 89 19.22 -19.78 -6.30
N SER A 90 19.41 -18.75 -7.14
CA SER A 90 20.41 -18.81 -8.22
C SER A 90 21.85 -18.93 -7.72
N LEU A 91 22.11 -18.58 -6.45
CA LEU A 91 23.41 -18.66 -5.80
C LEU A 91 23.83 -20.11 -5.49
N PHE A 92 22.91 -21.08 -5.54
CA PHE A 92 23.27 -22.50 -5.43
C PHE A 92 24.16 -22.98 -6.60
N ASN A 93 24.26 -22.22 -7.68
CA ASN A 93 25.16 -22.51 -8.80
C ASN A 93 26.63 -22.11 -8.51
N ILE A 94 26.89 -21.45 -7.38
CA ILE A 94 28.24 -21.07 -6.95
C ILE A 94 28.73 -22.10 -5.93
N ASP A 95 29.95 -22.62 -6.11
CA ASP A 95 30.55 -23.63 -5.22
C ASP A 95 31.07 -23.01 -3.91
N ASP A 96 30.16 -22.51 -3.07
CA ASP A 96 30.45 -22.00 -1.71
C ASP A 96 29.49 -22.61 -0.66
N PRO A 97 29.99 -23.49 0.23
CA PRO A 97 29.17 -24.11 1.28
C PRO A 97 28.53 -23.13 2.26
N GLN A 98 29.20 -22.01 2.60
CA GLN A 98 28.64 -21.01 3.53
C GLN A 98 27.46 -20.27 2.88
N LEU A 99 27.60 -19.97 1.59
CA LEU A 99 26.55 -19.36 0.78
C LEU A 99 25.31 -20.27 0.69
N TRP A 100 25.52 -21.57 0.51
CA TRP A 100 24.44 -22.56 0.48
C TRP A 100 23.69 -22.67 1.79
N ASP A 101 24.38 -22.61 2.93
CA ASP A 101 23.75 -22.67 4.24
C ASP A 101 22.89 -21.44 4.52
N TRP A 102 23.37 -20.24 4.14
CA TRP A 102 22.57 -19.02 4.18
C TRP A 102 21.37 -19.08 3.23
N ALA A 103 21.57 -19.45 1.96
CA ALA A 103 20.49 -19.55 0.98
C ALA A 103 19.42 -20.57 1.42
N ARG A 104 19.82 -21.69 2.04
CA ARG A 104 18.88 -22.67 2.60
C ARG A 104 18.11 -22.12 3.79
N ALA A 105 18.71 -21.26 4.62
CA ALA A 105 17.96 -20.57 5.68
C ALA A 105 16.90 -19.61 5.11
N CYS A 106 17.16 -19.01 3.94
CA CYS A 106 16.21 -18.15 3.25
C CYS A 106 14.98 -18.91 2.70
N ASP A 107 15.06 -20.21 2.35
CA ASP A 107 13.89 -21.01 1.92
C ASP A 107 12.80 -21.05 3.00
N MET A 108 13.19 -21.22 4.27
CA MET A 108 12.22 -21.21 5.37
C MET A 108 11.55 -19.83 5.51
N SER A 109 12.34 -18.77 5.37
CA SER A 109 11.84 -17.38 5.38
C SER A 109 10.88 -17.12 4.23
N GLN A 110 11.17 -17.61 3.02
CA GLN A 110 10.28 -17.50 1.85
C GLN A 110 8.91 -18.11 2.15
N ARG A 111 8.86 -19.31 2.73
CA ARG A 111 7.59 -19.99 3.05
C ARG A 111 6.76 -19.21 4.07
N ILE A 112 7.41 -18.70 5.11
CA ILE A 112 6.76 -17.86 6.13
C ILE A 112 6.22 -16.59 5.48
N PHE A 113 7.02 -15.94 4.64
CA PHE A 113 6.67 -14.70 3.98
C PHE A 113 5.49 -14.88 3.01
N ASN A 114 5.51 -15.94 2.19
CA ASN A 114 4.40 -16.30 1.30
C ASN A 114 3.11 -16.53 2.09
N THR A 115 3.18 -17.32 3.17
CA THR A 115 2.02 -17.61 4.03
C THR A 115 1.47 -16.34 4.67
N TRP A 116 2.36 -15.46 5.13
CA TRP A 116 1.98 -14.17 5.70
C TRP A 116 1.28 -13.29 4.66
N CYS A 117 1.82 -13.17 3.43
CA CYS A 117 1.22 -12.39 2.36
C CYS A 117 -0.17 -12.91 1.97
N ASP A 118 -0.32 -14.23 1.82
CA ASP A 118 -1.61 -14.85 1.49
C ASP A 118 -2.64 -14.61 2.60
N SER A 119 -2.25 -14.77 3.86
CA SER A 119 -3.12 -14.51 5.01
C SER A 119 -3.50 -13.03 5.11
N PHE A 120 -2.54 -12.12 4.92
CA PHE A 120 -2.78 -10.68 4.88
C PHE A 120 -3.80 -10.31 3.81
N MET A 121 -3.63 -10.83 2.58
CA MET A 121 -4.55 -10.57 1.48
C MET A 121 -5.97 -11.07 1.77
N GLN A 122 -6.12 -12.26 2.36
CA GLN A 122 -7.42 -12.81 2.76
C GLN A 122 -8.11 -11.94 3.82
N ARG A 123 -7.37 -11.45 4.82
CA ARG A 123 -7.92 -10.57 5.87
C ARG A 123 -8.37 -9.24 5.29
N VAL A 124 -7.51 -8.59 4.50
CA VAL A 124 -7.83 -7.32 3.81
C VAL A 124 -9.07 -7.48 2.94
N GLU A 125 -9.17 -8.54 2.14
CA GLU A 125 -10.33 -8.80 1.30
C GLU A 125 -11.62 -9.04 2.10
N SER A 126 -11.54 -9.82 3.18
CA SER A 126 -12.66 -10.07 4.07
C SER A 126 -13.16 -8.78 4.75
N ASP A 127 -12.26 -7.93 5.22
CA ASP A 127 -12.62 -6.70 5.93
C ASP A 127 -13.12 -5.60 5.00
N ILE A 128 -12.62 -5.54 3.76
CA ILE A 128 -13.22 -4.71 2.71
C ILE A 128 -14.66 -5.17 2.44
N ARG A 129 -14.89 -6.48 2.27
CA ARG A 129 -16.22 -7.05 2.01
C ARG A 129 -17.21 -6.78 3.16
N THR A 130 -16.74 -6.80 4.40
CA THR A 130 -17.57 -6.56 5.59
C THR A 130 -17.65 -5.09 6.00
N ARG A 131 -17.04 -4.17 5.24
CA ARG A 131 -16.97 -2.72 5.52
C ARG A 131 -16.34 -2.40 6.90
N ARG A 132 -15.35 -3.18 7.29
CA ARG A 132 -14.57 -2.99 8.53
C ARG A 132 -13.13 -2.54 8.27
N PHE A 133 -12.77 -2.37 7.00
CA PHE A 133 -11.40 -2.04 6.60
C PHE A 133 -10.93 -0.70 7.18
N ASP A 134 -11.81 0.29 7.27
CA ASP A 134 -11.52 1.60 7.85
C ASP A 134 -11.08 1.50 9.33
N VAL A 135 -11.71 0.60 10.09
CA VAL A 135 -11.37 0.33 11.50
C VAL A 135 -9.96 -0.24 11.64
N TYR A 136 -9.55 -1.11 10.71
CA TYR A 136 -8.26 -1.81 10.75
C TYR A 136 -7.18 -1.19 9.85
N LEU A 137 -7.47 -0.07 9.20
CA LEU A 137 -6.59 0.53 8.19
C LEU A 137 -5.19 0.81 8.74
N ARG A 138 -5.10 1.34 9.97
CA ARG A 138 -3.83 1.59 10.66
C ARG A 138 -3.04 0.29 10.88
N THR A 139 -3.73 -0.78 11.28
CA THR A 139 -3.12 -2.09 11.51
C THR A 139 -2.56 -2.65 10.20
N TYR A 140 -3.35 -2.62 9.12
CA TYR A 140 -2.92 -3.13 7.82
C TYR A 140 -1.73 -2.38 7.23
N LEU A 141 -1.67 -1.06 7.44
CA LEU A 141 -0.52 -0.26 7.02
C LEU A 141 0.75 -0.62 7.77
N ASN A 142 0.65 -0.76 9.09
CA ASN A 142 1.79 -1.15 9.92
C ASN A 142 2.28 -2.56 9.54
N GLU A 143 1.36 -3.50 9.35
CA GLU A 143 1.67 -4.85 8.91
C GLU A 143 2.37 -4.87 7.54
N LEU A 144 1.83 -4.17 6.54
CA LEU A 144 2.41 -4.09 5.20
C LEU A 144 3.78 -3.39 5.21
N TRP A 145 3.95 -2.39 6.07
CA TRP A 145 5.24 -1.73 6.25
C TRP A 145 6.29 -2.65 6.88
N LEU A 146 5.95 -3.35 7.97
CA LEU A 146 6.86 -4.30 8.61
C LEU A 146 7.28 -5.41 7.63
N ALA A 147 6.34 -5.93 6.84
CA ALA A 147 6.65 -6.93 5.83
C ALA A 147 7.57 -6.38 4.74
N ASN A 148 7.36 -5.15 4.28
CA ASN A 148 8.26 -4.53 3.31
C ASN A 148 9.67 -4.34 3.86
N ASN A 149 9.81 -3.92 5.13
CA ASN A 149 11.13 -3.78 5.76
C ASN A 149 11.84 -5.13 5.91
N HIS A 150 11.15 -6.16 6.39
CA HIS A 150 11.74 -7.50 6.51
C HIS A 150 12.08 -8.09 5.15
N TYR A 151 11.27 -7.84 4.12
CA TYR A 151 11.62 -8.23 2.76
C TYR A 151 12.90 -7.52 2.27
N TYR A 152 13.02 -6.22 2.57
CA TYR A 152 14.22 -5.45 2.25
C TYR A 152 15.48 -5.97 2.96
N GLU A 153 15.38 -6.50 4.18
CA GLU A 153 16.55 -7.11 4.87
C GLU A 153 17.17 -8.23 4.03
N PHE A 154 16.37 -9.06 3.34
CA PHE A 154 16.90 -10.09 2.44
C PHE A 154 17.54 -9.48 1.19
N VAL A 155 17.00 -8.37 0.69
CA VAL A 155 17.58 -7.63 -0.44
C VAL A 155 18.94 -7.07 -0.08
N GLU A 156 19.05 -6.47 1.10
CA GLU A 156 20.29 -5.92 1.62
C GLU A 156 21.34 -7.01 1.86
N GLN A 157 20.96 -8.12 2.50
CA GLN A 157 21.85 -9.27 2.69
C GLN A 157 22.36 -9.83 1.36
N PHE A 158 21.47 -9.98 0.37
CA PHE A 158 21.87 -10.44 -0.96
C PHE A 158 22.89 -9.47 -1.59
N TYR A 159 22.62 -8.16 -1.53
CA TYR A 159 23.52 -7.14 -2.05
C TYR A 159 24.91 -7.20 -1.37
N GLU A 160 24.96 -7.30 -0.04
CA GLU A 160 26.22 -7.40 0.71
C GLU A 160 27.03 -8.67 0.39
N ILE A 161 26.34 -9.78 0.09
CA ILE A 161 26.98 -11.02 -0.34
C ILE A 161 27.50 -10.85 -1.76
N ALA A 162 26.70 -10.27 -2.65
CA ALA A 162 27.04 -10.02 -4.04
C ALA A 162 28.26 -9.10 -4.21
N GLU A 163 28.51 -8.18 -3.29
CA GLU A 163 29.73 -7.36 -3.30
C GLU A 163 31.00 -8.16 -2.92
N LYS A 164 30.86 -9.31 -2.26
CA LYS A 164 31.98 -10.09 -1.71
C LYS A 164 32.36 -11.30 -2.56
N ILE A 165 31.47 -11.76 -3.43
CA ILE A 165 31.65 -12.97 -4.22
C ILE A 165 31.44 -12.70 -5.71
N GLU A 166 32.09 -13.49 -6.56
CA GLU A 166 31.85 -13.42 -8.01
C GLU A 166 30.54 -14.13 -8.34
N ILE A 167 29.54 -13.36 -8.76
CA ILE A 167 28.20 -13.87 -9.12
C ILE A 167 28.08 -13.97 -10.65
N PRO A 168 27.42 -15.03 -11.18
CA PRO A 168 27.12 -15.12 -12.60
C PRO A 168 26.38 -13.89 -13.14
N GLN A 169 26.73 -13.46 -14.36
CA GLN A 169 26.12 -12.30 -15.01
C GLN A 169 24.59 -12.39 -15.11
N GLU A 170 24.06 -13.59 -15.35
CA GLU A 170 22.60 -13.83 -15.41
C GLU A 170 21.90 -13.45 -14.10
N THR A 171 22.49 -13.79 -12.95
CA THR A 171 21.97 -13.43 -11.63
C THR A 171 22.05 -11.92 -11.40
N ILE A 172 23.13 -11.27 -11.83
CA ILE A 172 23.27 -9.79 -11.75
C ILE A 172 22.17 -9.11 -12.57
N ASP A 173 21.95 -9.53 -13.80
CA ASP A 173 20.93 -8.97 -14.69
C ASP A 173 19.52 -9.18 -14.11
N GLN A 174 19.25 -10.37 -13.57
CA GLN A 174 17.98 -10.67 -12.90
C GLN A 174 17.77 -9.80 -11.67
N TYR A 175 18.80 -9.62 -10.85
CA TYR A 175 18.75 -8.77 -9.66
C TYR A 175 18.53 -7.30 -10.02
N ASN A 176 19.24 -6.75 -11.01
CA ASN A 176 19.05 -5.37 -11.45
C ASN A 176 17.64 -5.12 -11.99
N LYS A 177 17.05 -6.10 -12.69
CA LYS A 177 15.64 -6.05 -13.09
C LYS A 177 14.69 -6.03 -11.89
N PHE A 178 14.99 -6.83 -10.86
CA PHE A 178 14.28 -6.78 -9.58
C PHE A 178 14.39 -5.40 -8.92
N VAL A 179 15.59 -4.82 -8.84
CA VAL A 179 15.85 -3.50 -8.22
C VAL A 179 14.96 -2.42 -8.84
N MET A 180 14.90 -2.35 -10.17
CA MET A 180 14.05 -1.37 -10.85
C MET A 180 12.57 -1.48 -10.44
N GLU A 181 12.04 -2.70 -10.45
CA GLU A 181 10.62 -2.96 -10.15
C GLU A 181 10.31 -2.80 -8.66
N TYR A 182 11.22 -3.23 -7.79
CA TYR A 182 11.12 -3.08 -6.34
C TYR A 182 11.16 -1.60 -5.94
N ASN A 183 12.08 -0.81 -6.52
CA ASN A 183 12.19 0.61 -6.22
C ASN A 183 10.95 1.39 -6.70
N ALA A 184 10.41 1.05 -7.87
CA ALA A 184 9.15 1.61 -8.35
C ALA A 184 7.97 1.25 -7.41
N PHE A 185 7.93 0.02 -6.91
CA PHE A 185 6.95 -0.40 -5.91
C PHE A 185 7.12 0.37 -4.59
N ALA A 186 8.33 0.44 -4.03
CA ALA A 186 8.63 1.10 -2.77
C ALA A 186 8.25 2.59 -2.80
N GLN A 187 8.50 3.28 -3.93
CA GLN A 187 8.07 4.65 -4.13
C GLN A 187 6.55 4.77 -4.14
N ASN A 188 5.85 3.94 -4.93
CA ASN A 188 4.38 3.93 -4.96
C ASN A 188 3.76 3.61 -3.60
N PHE A 189 4.38 2.72 -2.82
CA PHE A 189 3.99 2.38 -1.46
C PHE A 189 4.12 3.60 -0.53
N ARG A 190 5.29 4.25 -0.52
CA ARG A 190 5.54 5.48 0.26
C ARG A 190 4.52 6.57 -0.06
N ASP A 191 4.28 6.82 -1.35
CA ASP A 191 3.34 7.85 -1.81
C ASP A 191 1.91 7.54 -1.36
N SER A 192 1.51 6.27 -1.40
CA SER A 192 0.18 5.84 -0.98
C SER A 192 -0.03 5.98 0.54
N ILE A 193 1.00 5.73 1.35
CA ILE A 193 0.94 5.97 2.81
C ILE A 193 0.91 7.46 3.11
N SER A 194 1.69 8.27 2.39
CA SER A 194 1.71 9.73 2.53
C SER A 194 0.35 10.34 2.24
N GLU A 195 -0.33 9.90 1.17
CA GLU A 195 -1.72 10.27 0.89
C GLU A 195 -2.66 9.87 2.03
N LEU A 196 -2.52 8.64 2.52
CA LEU A 196 -3.39 8.12 3.56
C LEU A 196 -3.27 8.91 4.86
N ARG A 197 -2.05 9.30 5.26
CA ARG A 197 -1.80 10.18 6.41
C ARG A 197 -2.57 11.49 6.33
N LYS A 198 -2.66 12.11 5.15
CA LYS A 198 -3.39 13.37 4.95
C LYS A 198 -4.88 13.21 5.26
N VAL A 199 -5.45 12.06 4.91
CA VAL A 199 -6.89 11.77 5.02
C VAL A 199 -7.28 11.37 6.44
N THR A 200 -6.50 10.49 7.06
CA THR A 200 -6.83 9.93 8.37
C THR A 200 -6.39 10.82 9.53
N LYS A 201 -5.60 11.88 9.28
CA LYS A 201 -4.87 12.67 10.30
C LYS A 201 -4.15 11.78 11.32
N THR A 202 -3.81 10.55 10.95
CA THR A 202 -3.13 9.62 11.85
C THR A 202 -1.69 10.08 12.04
N GLU A 203 -1.18 10.00 13.26
CA GLU A 203 0.22 10.27 13.64
C GLU A 203 1.21 9.24 13.07
N ILE A 204 0.81 8.40 12.12
CA ILE A 204 1.69 7.44 11.47
C ILE A 204 2.69 8.26 10.63
N GLU A 205 3.94 8.26 11.06
CA GLU A 205 5.03 8.83 10.29
C GLU A 205 5.15 8.03 8.98
N PRO A 206 5.23 8.67 7.80
CA PRO A 206 5.37 7.95 6.55
C PRO A 206 6.67 7.15 6.66
N PRO A 207 6.61 5.82 6.52
CA PRO A 207 7.77 5.01 6.76
C PRO A 207 8.91 5.41 5.82
N SER A 208 10.13 5.45 6.35
CA SER A 208 11.32 5.41 5.52
C SER A 208 11.26 4.11 4.72
N VAL A 209 10.97 4.21 3.43
CA VAL A 209 11.10 3.08 2.52
C VAL A 209 12.56 3.00 2.09
N ASN A 210 13.12 1.80 2.17
CA ASN A 210 14.48 1.57 1.71
C ASN A 210 14.45 1.16 0.24
N PHE A 211 15.41 1.68 -0.52
CA PHE A 211 15.56 1.40 -1.94
C PHE A 211 16.70 0.40 -2.14
N ALA A 212 16.47 -0.60 -2.98
CA ALA A 212 17.47 -1.55 -3.38
C ALA A 212 18.53 -0.87 -4.25
N LYS A 213 19.78 -1.31 -4.11
CA LYS A 213 20.93 -0.82 -4.89
C LYS A 213 21.18 -1.77 -6.05
N GLU A 214 21.54 -1.22 -7.21
CA GLU A 214 21.96 -1.99 -8.38
C GLU A 214 23.37 -2.55 -8.19
N LEU A 215 23.63 -3.73 -8.77
CA LEU A 215 24.96 -4.31 -8.86
C LEU A 215 25.61 -3.86 -10.17
N TRP A 216 26.82 -3.30 -10.08
CA TRP A 216 27.60 -2.91 -11.25
C TRP A 216 28.46 -4.08 -11.72
N VAL A 217 28.46 -4.35 -13.03
CA VAL A 217 29.40 -5.28 -13.64
C VAL A 217 30.75 -4.57 -13.71
N GLU A 218 31.74 -5.02 -12.93
CA GLU A 218 33.10 -4.49 -13.04
C GLU A 218 33.78 -5.05 -14.30
N ASN A 219 33.43 -4.52 -15.47
CA ASN A 219 34.06 -4.82 -16.75
C ASN A 219 34.39 -3.53 -17.51
N SER A 220 35.32 -2.69 -17.02
CA SER A 220 36.07 -1.74 -17.88
C SER A 220 37.17 -0.90 -17.20
N LEU A 221 38.07 -1.43 -16.36
CA LEU A 221 39.28 -0.67 -15.96
C LEU A 221 40.60 -1.47 -15.86
N LYS A 222 40.71 -2.61 -16.57
CA LYS A 222 42.01 -3.28 -16.83
C LYS A 222 42.45 -3.27 -18.29
N ALA A 223 41.79 -2.51 -19.16
CA ALA A 223 42.09 -2.48 -20.59
C ALA A 223 42.91 -1.27 -21.09
N ASP A 224 43.43 -0.39 -20.22
CA ASP A 224 44.13 0.83 -20.68
C ASP A 224 45.54 1.03 -20.09
N HIS A 225 46.19 -0.06 -19.67
CA HIS A 225 47.63 -0.05 -19.32
C HIS A 225 48.40 -1.16 -20.02
N LYS A 226 48.24 -1.24 -21.35
CA LYS A 226 49.27 -1.73 -22.28
C LYS A 226 49.16 -0.98 -23.60
N GLY A 227 49.99 0.05 -23.74
CA GLY A 227 50.22 0.83 -24.96
C GLY A 227 51.34 1.81 -24.72
#